data_AF-A0A1G4I5F6-F1
#
_entry.id   AF-A0A1G4I5F6-F1
#
_cell.length_a   1.000
_cell.length_b   1.000
_cell.length_c   1.000
_cell.angle_alpha   90.00
_cell.angle_beta   90.00
_cell.angle_gamma   90.00
#
_symmetry.space_group_name_H-M   'P 1'
#
loop_
_entity.id
_entity.type
_entity.pdbx_description
1 polymer ?
#
loop_
_entity_poly.entity_id
_entity_poly.type
_entity_poly.pdbx_seq_one_letter_code
_entity_poly.pdbx_strand_id
1 'polypeptide(L)'
;METRPSTQLATLKEFTNTTLSGIESELEELGKAAPDAAVKSAYATGLIDDFVAIFTSTGDTTGTNNVCIIKDCSDDTKVEDSDLGDCFVQAIIEKTTNDELSTLEKDSFNLGSKEALTITKTRKLTSSDGGGYSAGTAAQLKLAKWGGGVLTVTHTGSDASLTAAKRGLPAHEAARASAATVKTKIKPDEYKPVGSIEDLRAILIANPADKTMLTAIKVATNRIKDISYTPARKDVERIFGFTGKHENVPFIKSLDKYKVPIQEDSKTEQREQTEVMKLTETKFQKAKKKQLAKTSNSSPKHLREHRQENNRGYLH
;
A
#
# COMPACT_ATOMS: atom_id res chain seq x y z
N MET A 1 -1.35 11.59 49.54
CA MET A 1 -0.86 10.25 49.14
C MET A 1 0.08 10.45 47.97
N GLU A 2 1.38 10.44 48.21
CA GLU A 2 2.39 10.48 47.14
C GLU A 2 2.43 9.12 46.44
N THR A 3 1.96 9.07 45.19
CA THR A 3 2.22 7.93 44.32
C THR A 3 3.71 7.89 44.02
N ARG A 4 4.35 6.73 44.25
CA ARG A 4 5.79 6.57 44.05
C ARG A 4 6.13 6.75 42.55
N PRO A 5 7.19 7.52 42.20
CA PRO A 5 7.65 7.69 40.82
C PRO A 5 7.82 6.36 40.05
N SER A 6 8.07 5.27 40.77
CA SER A 6 8.16 3.91 40.24
C SER A 6 6.89 3.43 39.52
N THR A 7 5.69 3.77 40.01
CA THR A 7 4.44 3.29 39.42
C THR A 7 4.06 4.06 38.17
N GLN A 8 4.35 5.37 38.13
CA GLN A 8 4.14 6.21 36.94
C GLN A 8 5.04 5.75 35.79
N LEU A 9 6.34 5.57 36.07
CA LEU A 9 7.30 5.08 35.09
C LEU A 9 7.00 3.64 34.64
N ALA A 10 6.61 2.75 35.56
CA ALA A 10 6.18 1.39 35.20
C ALA A 10 4.95 1.42 34.29
N THR A 11 3.96 2.27 34.56
CA THR A 11 2.77 2.41 33.72
C THR A 11 3.14 2.90 32.32
N LEU A 12 4.02 3.89 32.19
CA LEU A 12 4.48 4.36 30.88
C LEU A 12 5.30 3.31 30.14
N LYS A 13 6.15 2.56 30.84
CA LYS A 13 6.90 1.44 30.26
C LYS A 13 5.94 0.39 29.69
N GLU A 14 4.92 0.00 30.45
CA GLU A 14 3.93 -0.98 29.98
C GLU A 14 3.05 -0.43 28.85
N PHE A 15 2.74 0.87 28.87
CA PHE A 15 2.08 1.54 27.75
C PHE A 15 2.91 1.42 26.48
N THR A 16 4.20 1.81 26.54
CA THR A 16 5.13 1.71 25.41
C THR A 16 5.28 0.27 24.90
N ASN A 17 5.45 -0.70 25.80
CA ASN A 17 5.56 -2.11 25.43
C ASN A 17 4.28 -2.60 24.72
N THR A 18 3.11 -2.27 25.26
CA THR A 18 1.83 -2.69 24.68
C THR A 18 1.62 -2.06 23.30
N THR A 19 1.93 -0.77 23.14
CA THR A 19 1.89 -0.07 21.85
C THR A 19 2.85 -0.72 20.86
N LEU A 20 4.11 -1.00 21.25
CA LEU A 20 5.10 -1.61 20.37
C LEU A 20 4.68 -3.02 19.93
N SER A 21 4.19 -3.86 20.86
CA SER A 21 3.71 -5.19 20.51
C SER A 21 2.48 -5.15 19.60
N GLY A 22 1.58 -4.17 19.76
CA GLY A 22 0.46 -3.94 18.85
C GLY A 22 0.94 -3.60 17.43
N ILE A 23 1.89 -2.68 17.32
CA ILE A 23 2.52 -2.31 16.04
C ILE A 23 3.24 -3.51 15.40
N GLU A 24 4.01 -4.29 16.18
CA GLU A 24 4.71 -5.47 15.67
C GLU A 24 3.73 -6.53 15.14
N SER A 25 2.63 -6.78 15.86
CA SER A 25 1.57 -7.70 15.40
C SER A 25 0.94 -7.22 14.09
N GLU A 26 0.66 -5.93 13.96
CA GLU A 26 0.10 -5.37 12.73
C GLU A 26 1.09 -5.43 11.56
N LEU A 27 2.36 -5.16 11.81
CA LEU A 27 3.41 -5.31 10.81
C LEU A 27 3.58 -6.77 10.36
N GLU A 28 3.42 -7.74 11.26
CA GLU A 28 3.45 -9.15 10.90
C GLU A 28 2.27 -9.53 9.99
N GLU A 29 1.06 -9.07 10.32
CA GLU A 29 -0.12 -9.31 9.49
C GLU A 29 -0.03 -8.62 8.13
N LEU A 30 0.44 -7.37 8.09
CA LEU A 30 0.72 -6.64 6.85
C LEU A 30 1.81 -7.33 6.03
N GLY A 31 2.86 -7.83 6.68
CA GLY A 31 3.93 -8.59 6.03
C GLY A 31 3.45 -9.86 5.34
N LYS A 32 2.34 -10.45 5.81
CA LYS A 32 1.68 -11.60 5.17
C LYS A 32 0.75 -11.19 4.04
N ALA A 33 -0.02 -10.10 4.20
CA ALA A 33 -1.04 -9.68 3.25
C ALA A 33 -0.50 -8.85 2.07
N ALA A 34 0.47 -7.97 2.32
CA ALA A 34 0.98 -7.03 1.32
C ALA A 34 1.61 -7.70 0.09
N PRO A 35 2.42 -8.79 0.21
CA PRO A 35 2.99 -9.45 -0.97
C PRO A 35 1.93 -10.02 -1.90
N ASP A 36 0.90 -10.65 -1.35
CA ASP A 36 -0.20 -11.23 -2.13
C ASP A 36 -1.03 -10.14 -2.83
N ALA A 37 -1.33 -9.04 -2.14
CA ALA A 37 -1.98 -7.89 -2.73
C ALA A 37 -1.13 -7.26 -3.86
N ALA A 38 0.18 -7.12 -3.66
CA ALA A 38 1.08 -6.59 -4.68
C ALA A 38 1.12 -7.47 -5.93
N VAL A 39 1.23 -8.79 -5.78
CA VAL A 39 1.25 -9.74 -6.91
C VAL A 39 -0.06 -9.69 -7.70
N LYS A 40 -1.21 -9.70 -7.03
CA LYS A 40 -2.51 -9.65 -7.69
C LYS A 40 -2.75 -8.33 -8.41
N SER A 41 -2.34 -7.22 -7.79
CA SER A 41 -2.45 -5.89 -8.39
C SER A 41 -1.52 -5.75 -9.60
N ALA A 42 -0.28 -6.24 -9.50
CA ALA A 42 0.67 -6.25 -10.61
C ALA A 42 0.16 -7.11 -11.77
N TYR A 43 -0.42 -8.28 -11.49
CA TYR A 43 -1.00 -9.13 -12.52
C TYR A 43 -2.20 -8.47 -13.21
N ALA A 44 -3.13 -7.88 -12.45
CA ALA A 44 -4.27 -7.15 -12.99
C ALA A 44 -3.84 -5.95 -13.84
N THR A 45 -2.83 -5.21 -13.39
CA THR A 45 -2.27 -4.05 -14.10
C THR A 45 -1.58 -4.49 -15.39
N GLY A 46 -0.74 -5.53 -15.35
CA GLY A 46 -0.06 -6.05 -16.54
C GLY A 46 -1.02 -6.48 -17.66
N LEU A 47 -2.20 -6.99 -17.33
CA LEU A 47 -3.23 -7.29 -18.33
C LEU A 47 -3.77 -6.03 -19.02
N ILE A 48 -3.92 -4.92 -18.27
CA ILE A 48 -4.33 -3.61 -18.82
C ILE A 48 -3.19 -3.02 -19.64
N ASP A 49 -1.96 -3.07 -19.14
CA ASP A 49 -0.77 -2.55 -19.83
C ASP A 49 -0.57 -3.24 -21.17
N ASP A 50 -0.67 -4.57 -21.22
CA ASP A 50 -0.59 -5.35 -22.46
C ASP A 50 -1.71 -4.94 -23.44
N PHE A 51 -2.93 -4.73 -22.94
CA PHE A 51 -4.04 -4.25 -23.76
C PHE A 51 -3.76 -2.87 -24.35
N VAL A 52 -3.34 -1.91 -23.53
CA VAL A 52 -3.03 -0.54 -23.97
C VAL A 52 -1.87 -0.57 -24.96
N ALA A 53 -0.78 -1.28 -24.66
CA ALA A 53 0.39 -1.39 -25.53
C ALA A 53 0.09 -2.03 -26.90
N ILE A 54 -0.76 -3.07 -26.95
CA ILE A 54 -1.19 -3.67 -28.21
C ILE A 54 -2.04 -2.67 -29.01
N PHE A 55 -2.94 -1.94 -28.35
CA PHE A 55 -3.82 -0.99 -29.02
C PHE A 55 -3.10 0.28 -29.48
N THR A 56 -2.08 0.76 -28.75
CA THR A 56 -1.23 1.89 -29.18
C THR A 56 -0.30 1.50 -30.32
N SER A 57 0.23 0.28 -30.31
CA SER A 57 1.08 -0.23 -31.40
C SER A 57 0.29 -0.60 -32.66
N THR A 58 -1.01 -0.85 -32.55
CA THR A 58 -1.84 -1.23 -33.70
C THR A 58 -2.38 -0.01 -34.44
N GLY A 59 -1.73 0.32 -35.54
CA GLY A 59 -2.18 1.31 -36.52
C GLY A 59 -1.46 1.19 -37.87
N ASP A 60 -1.87 1.94 -38.88
CA ASP A 60 -1.03 2.12 -40.08
C ASP A 60 0.24 2.90 -39.71
N THR A 61 1.32 2.71 -40.47
CA THR A 61 2.64 3.35 -40.19
C THR A 61 2.58 4.87 -40.10
N THR A 62 1.52 5.48 -40.62
CA THR A 62 1.24 6.92 -40.60
C THR A 62 0.19 7.35 -39.57
N GLY A 63 -0.53 6.42 -38.90
CA GLY A 63 -1.58 6.73 -37.91
C GLY A 63 -2.80 7.46 -38.48
N THR A 64 -3.00 7.39 -39.80
CA THR A 64 -3.99 8.18 -40.55
C THR A 64 -5.30 7.45 -40.77
N ASN A 65 -5.28 6.13 -40.96
CA ASN A 65 -6.48 5.38 -41.36
C ASN A 65 -6.92 4.33 -40.34
N ASN A 66 -6.01 3.78 -39.53
CA ASN A 66 -6.30 2.77 -38.51
C ASN A 66 -5.66 3.15 -37.17
N VAL A 67 -6.49 3.45 -36.16
CA VAL A 67 -6.02 3.87 -34.83
C VAL A 67 -6.97 3.33 -33.78
N CYS A 68 -6.45 2.61 -32.78
CA CYS A 68 -7.28 1.98 -31.75
C CYS A 68 -7.38 2.80 -30.44
N ILE A 69 -6.45 3.73 -30.18
CA ILE A 69 -6.52 4.70 -29.07
C ILE A 69 -6.26 6.10 -29.63
N ILE A 70 -7.19 7.02 -29.35
CA ILE A 70 -7.19 8.40 -29.86
C ILE A 70 -7.15 9.40 -28.70
N LYS A 71 -6.70 10.63 -28.98
CA LYS A 71 -6.51 11.66 -27.96
C LYS A 71 -7.83 12.10 -27.31
N ASP A 72 -8.87 12.31 -28.10
CA ASP A 72 -10.16 12.75 -27.58
C ASP A 72 -11.32 12.43 -28.55
N CYS A 73 -12.57 12.59 -28.10
CA CYS A 73 -13.78 12.41 -28.91
C CYS A 73 -13.87 13.40 -30.10
N SER A 74 -13.18 14.54 -29.99
CA SER A 74 -13.08 15.58 -31.02
C SER A 74 -11.78 15.53 -31.84
N ASP A 75 -10.81 14.72 -31.42
CA ASP A 75 -9.49 14.57 -32.02
C ASP A 75 -9.15 13.08 -32.20
N ASP A 76 -9.38 12.57 -33.41
CA ASP A 76 -9.09 11.18 -33.77
C ASP A 76 -7.61 10.94 -34.12
N THR A 77 -6.71 11.86 -33.79
CA THR A 77 -5.26 11.60 -33.85
C THR A 77 -4.86 10.50 -32.89
N LYS A 78 -3.81 9.76 -33.28
CA LYS A 78 -3.24 8.70 -32.46
C LYS A 78 -2.67 9.30 -31.19
N VAL A 79 -2.89 8.65 -30.05
CA VAL A 79 -2.16 8.96 -28.82
C VAL A 79 -0.68 8.65 -28.97
N GLU A 80 0.15 9.56 -28.50
CA GLU A 80 1.58 9.33 -28.28
C GLU A 80 1.81 8.84 -26.85
N ASP A 81 2.98 8.23 -26.58
CA ASP A 81 3.31 7.74 -25.24
C ASP A 81 3.26 8.87 -24.18
N SER A 82 3.53 10.11 -24.57
CA SER A 82 3.41 11.30 -23.71
C SER A 82 1.96 11.63 -23.33
N ASP A 83 0.99 11.30 -24.18
CA ASP A 83 -0.45 11.48 -23.91
C ASP A 83 -0.97 10.41 -22.94
N LEU A 84 -0.22 9.31 -22.80
CA LEU A 84 -0.53 8.17 -21.94
C LEU A 84 0.36 8.14 -20.69
N GLY A 85 0.88 9.30 -20.27
CA GLY A 85 1.90 9.44 -19.22
C GLY A 85 1.71 8.50 -18.03
N ASP A 86 0.56 8.58 -17.35
CA ASP A 86 0.25 7.76 -16.16
C ASP A 86 -0.07 6.28 -16.46
N CYS A 87 -0.36 5.93 -17.72
CA CYS A 87 -0.62 4.55 -18.13
C CYS A 87 0.65 3.71 -18.26
N PHE A 88 1.83 4.33 -18.37
CA PHE A 88 3.10 3.64 -18.60
C PHE A 88 4.18 3.97 -17.57
N VAL A 89 3.86 4.66 -16.47
CA VAL A 89 4.86 5.05 -15.47
C VAL A 89 5.59 3.82 -14.94
N GLN A 90 6.87 3.76 -15.29
CA GLN A 90 7.86 2.80 -14.84
C GLN A 90 8.35 3.16 -13.44
N ALA A 91 7.93 2.39 -12.45
CA ALA A 91 8.78 1.57 -11.57
C ALA A 91 8.04 1.28 -10.26
N ILE A 92 8.18 0.05 -9.76
CA ILE A 92 7.74 -0.39 -8.41
C ILE A 92 8.68 0.25 -7.36
N ILE A 93 8.81 1.58 -7.35
CA ILE A 93 9.68 2.33 -6.43
C ILE A 93 8.86 3.31 -5.60
N GLU A 94 7.67 3.70 -6.07
CA GLU A 94 6.83 4.63 -5.34
C GLU A 94 6.10 3.93 -4.20
N LYS A 95 6.03 4.62 -3.06
CA LYS A 95 5.30 4.15 -1.89
C LYS A 95 3.82 4.15 -2.23
N THR A 96 3.18 3.01 -2.07
CA THR A 96 1.72 2.97 -2.17
C THR A 96 1.10 3.88 -1.12
N THR A 97 0.26 4.83 -1.56
CA THR A 97 -0.47 5.73 -0.66
C THR A 97 -1.80 5.11 -0.21
N ASN A 98 -2.37 5.61 0.89
CA ASN A 98 -3.72 5.20 1.31
C ASN A 98 -4.78 5.54 0.23
N ASP A 99 -4.54 6.58 -0.56
CA ASP A 99 -5.44 7.02 -1.63
C ASP A 99 -5.42 6.07 -2.84
N GLU A 100 -4.25 5.53 -3.18
CA GLU A 100 -4.11 4.49 -4.21
C GLU A 100 -4.80 3.19 -3.81
N LEU A 101 -4.62 2.73 -2.56
CA LEU A 101 -5.35 1.57 -2.04
C LEU A 101 -6.87 1.80 -2.07
N SER A 102 -7.30 3.01 -1.69
CA SER A 102 -8.72 3.41 -1.72
C SER A 102 -9.29 3.44 -3.14
N THR A 103 -8.46 3.73 -4.14
CA THR A 103 -8.87 3.68 -5.55
C THR A 103 -8.95 2.25 -6.05
N LEU A 104 -7.99 1.41 -5.67
CA LEU A 104 -7.93 0.02 -6.09
C LEU A 104 -9.05 -0.84 -5.50
N GLU A 105 -9.49 -0.57 -4.27
CA GLU A 105 -10.57 -1.31 -3.61
C GLU A 105 -11.98 -0.97 -4.11
N LYS A 106 -12.15 0.10 -4.90
CA LYS A 106 -13.45 0.45 -5.50
C LYS A 106 -13.99 -0.71 -6.33
N ASP A 107 -15.29 -0.94 -6.25
CA ASP A 107 -15.97 -2.04 -6.94
C ASP A 107 -15.95 -1.93 -8.46
N SER A 108 -15.73 -0.72 -8.98
CA SER A 108 -15.74 -0.43 -10.41
C SER A 108 -14.56 0.45 -10.82
N PHE A 109 -14.15 0.31 -12.08
CA PHE A 109 -13.29 1.26 -12.76
C PHE A 109 -14.02 2.58 -12.99
N ASN A 110 -13.28 3.69 -12.93
CA ASN A 110 -13.78 4.97 -13.38
C ASN A 110 -13.45 5.12 -14.87
N LEU A 111 -14.44 4.87 -15.74
CA LEU A 111 -14.26 4.91 -17.19
C LEU A 111 -14.59 6.26 -17.82
N GLY A 112 -14.93 7.28 -17.01
CA GLY A 112 -15.39 8.58 -17.51
C GLY A 112 -16.76 8.55 -18.20
N SER A 113 -17.20 9.70 -18.71
CA SER A 113 -18.42 9.84 -19.50
C SER A 113 -18.15 9.54 -20.98
N LYS A 114 -18.98 8.68 -21.59
CA LYS A 114 -18.95 8.41 -23.04
C LYS A 114 -19.59 9.60 -23.76
N GLU A 115 -18.79 10.54 -24.24
CA GLU A 115 -19.27 11.53 -25.20
C GLU A 115 -19.54 10.87 -26.56
N ALA A 116 -20.39 11.50 -27.38
CA ALA A 116 -20.70 11.01 -28.71
C ALA A 116 -19.44 11.09 -29.59
N LEU A 117 -18.81 9.94 -29.78
CA LEU A 117 -17.63 9.76 -30.62
C LEU A 117 -18.01 9.92 -32.10
N THR A 118 -17.51 10.97 -32.75
CA THR A 118 -17.62 11.16 -34.21
C THR A 118 -16.31 10.72 -34.85
N ILE A 119 -16.19 9.42 -35.11
CA ILE A 119 -14.90 8.81 -35.51
C ILE A 119 -14.84 8.68 -37.02
N THR A 120 -13.78 9.19 -37.65
CA THR A 120 -13.54 8.99 -39.08
C THR A 120 -12.56 7.84 -39.39
N LYS A 121 -11.73 7.46 -38.42
CA LYS A 121 -10.72 6.39 -38.56
C LYS A 121 -11.25 5.00 -38.25
N THR A 122 -10.72 4.01 -38.97
CA THR A 122 -11.03 2.59 -38.74
C THR A 122 -10.32 2.05 -37.50
N ARG A 123 -10.87 0.98 -36.90
CA ARG A 123 -10.35 0.35 -35.67
C ARG A 123 -10.36 -1.17 -35.81
N LYS A 124 -9.32 -1.72 -36.42
CA LYS A 124 -9.31 -3.15 -36.81
C LYS A 124 -9.46 -4.12 -35.64
N LEU A 125 -8.89 -3.82 -34.47
CA LEU A 125 -8.93 -4.70 -33.29
C LEU A 125 -10.29 -4.78 -32.63
N THR A 126 -11.16 -3.79 -32.85
CA THR A 126 -12.52 -3.76 -32.30
C THR A 126 -13.58 -3.93 -33.38
N SER A 127 -13.19 -4.34 -34.60
CA SER A 127 -14.12 -4.48 -35.71
C SER A 127 -15.16 -5.56 -35.43
N SER A 128 -16.42 -5.21 -35.62
CA SER A 128 -17.57 -6.08 -35.36
C SER A 128 -17.73 -7.21 -36.39
N ASP A 129 -17.04 -7.13 -37.52
CA ASP A 129 -17.00 -8.17 -38.57
C ASP A 129 -15.76 -9.08 -38.50
N GLY A 130 -14.78 -8.76 -37.64
CA GLY A 130 -13.52 -9.48 -37.51
C GLY A 130 -12.55 -9.35 -38.70
N GLY A 131 -12.92 -8.63 -39.76
CA GLY A 131 -12.15 -8.52 -41.00
C GLY A 131 -10.81 -7.79 -40.86
N GLY A 132 -10.58 -7.17 -39.70
CA GLY A 132 -9.32 -6.50 -39.36
C GLY A 132 -8.17 -7.45 -39.02
N TYR A 133 -8.44 -8.68 -38.58
CA TYR A 133 -7.40 -9.62 -38.11
C TYR A 133 -7.74 -11.11 -38.27
N SER A 134 -8.95 -11.47 -38.72
CA SER A 134 -9.32 -12.84 -39.01
C SER A 134 -9.84 -12.99 -40.44
N ALA A 135 -9.48 -14.10 -41.10
CA ALA A 135 -10.04 -14.48 -42.40
C ALA A 135 -11.35 -15.28 -42.28
N GLY A 136 -11.81 -15.57 -41.05
CA GLY A 136 -13.05 -16.30 -40.78
C GLY A 136 -14.30 -15.42 -40.79
N THR A 137 -15.48 -16.03 -40.82
CA THR A 137 -16.74 -15.28 -40.71
C THR A 137 -16.99 -14.86 -39.26
N ALA A 138 -17.60 -13.68 -39.08
CA ALA A 138 -17.81 -13.07 -37.77
C ALA A 138 -18.55 -14.00 -36.76
N ALA A 139 -19.50 -14.81 -37.25
CA ALA A 139 -20.26 -15.80 -36.48
C ALA A 139 -19.40 -16.96 -35.92
N GLN A 140 -18.19 -17.17 -36.44
CA GLN A 140 -17.28 -18.23 -36.01
C GLN A 140 -16.22 -17.72 -35.02
N LEU A 141 -16.17 -16.41 -34.77
CA LEU A 141 -15.19 -15.80 -33.89
C LEU A 141 -15.69 -15.82 -32.44
N LYS A 142 -14.82 -16.27 -31.54
CA LYS A 142 -15.05 -16.13 -30.10
C LYS A 142 -14.91 -14.66 -29.70
N LEU A 143 -15.60 -14.28 -28.63
CA LEU A 143 -15.44 -12.96 -28.01
C LEU A 143 -13.98 -12.71 -27.64
N ALA A 144 -13.41 -11.61 -28.12
CA ALA A 144 -12.09 -11.17 -27.68
C ALA A 144 -12.24 -10.39 -26.37
N LYS A 145 -11.41 -10.73 -25.37
CA LYS A 145 -11.41 -10.10 -24.05
C LYS A 145 -10.03 -9.52 -23.78
N TRP A 146 -9.95 -8.21 -23.67
CA TRP A 146 -8.71 -7.47 -23.43
C TRP A 146 -8.70 -6.88 -22.01
N GLY A 147 -7.51 -6.63 -21.47
CA GLY A 147 -7.40 -6.04 -20.13
C GLY A 147 -7.99 -6.95 -19.05
N GLY A 148 -7.87 -8.27 -19.18
CA GLY A 148 -8.54 -9.21 -18.26
C GLY A 148 -10.07 -9.22 -18.37
N GLY A 149 -10.63 -8.75 -19.49
CA GLY A 149 -12.08 -8.67 -19.74
C GLY A 149 -12.69 -7.28 -19.51
N VAL A 150 -11.87 -6.27 -19.23
CA VAL A 150 -12.31 -4.87 -19.17
C VAL A 150 -12.91 -4.43 -20.50
N LEU A 151 -12.30 -4.80 -21.63
CA LEU A 151 -12.87 -4.59 -22.96
C LEU A 151 -13.29 -5.94 -23.55
N THR A 152 -14.53 -6.04 -23.99
CA THR A 152 -15.06 -7.20 -24.73
C THR A 152 -15.44 -6.79 -26.15
N VAL A 153 -14.93 -7.51 -27.14
CA VAL A 153 -15.30 -7.31 -28.56
C VAL A 153 -16.21 -8.43 -29.00
N THR A 154 -17.36 -8.07 -29.57
CA THR A 154 -18.35 -9.02 -30.09
C THR A 154 -18.37 -8.96 -31.60
N HIS A 155 -18.17 -10.11 -32.26
CA HIS A 155 -18.07 -10.19 -33.73
C HIS A 155 -19.40 -10.51 -34.40
N THR A 156 -20.51 -9.97 -33.90
CA THR A 156 -21.85 -10.21 -34.47
C THR A 156 -22.66 -8.91 -34.62
N GLY A 157 -21.97 -7.79 -34.90
CA GLY A 157 -22.61 -6.50 -35.19
C GLY A 157 -22.89 -5.59 -33.99
N SER A 158 -22.42 -5.94 -32.80
CA SER A 158 -22.44 -5.04 -31.63
C SER A 158 -21.08 -4.37 -31.45
N ASP A 159 -21.09 -3.11 -31.03
CA ASP A 159 -19.87 -2.39 -30.67
C ASP A 159 -19.14 -3.09 -29.52
N ALA A 160 -17.83 -2.87 -29.44
CA ALA A 160 -17.05 -3.29 -28.28
C ALA A 160 -17.61 -2.65 -27.00
N SER A 161 -17.65 -3.42 -25.91
CA SER A 161 -18.20 -3.01 -24.63
C SER A 161 -17.12 -2.94 -23.56
N LEU A 162 -17.22 -1.94 -22.70
CA LEU A 162 -16.39 -1.81 -21.51
C LEU A 162 -17.14 -2.30 -20.28
N THR A 163 -16.47 -3.09 -19.46
CA THR A 163 -16.98 -3.59 -18.19
C THR A 163 -16.42 -2.73 -17.07
N ALA A 164 -17.27 -1.87 -16.49
CA ALA A 164 -16.88 -1.02 -15.37
C ALA A 164 -16.73 -1.82 -14.06
N ALA A 165 -17.65 -2.75 -13.79
CA ALA A 165 -17.61 -3.54 -12.56
C ALA A 165 -16.43 -4.50 -12.58
N LYS A 166 -15.62 -4.51 -11.50
CA LYS A 166 -14.55 -5.49 -11.33
C LYS A 166 -15.11 -6.88 -11.03
N ARG A 167 -16.32 -6.95 -10.48
CA ARG A 167 -17.01 -8.21 -10.21
C ARG A 167 -17.22 -9.00 -11.51
N GLY A 168 -16.80 -10.27 -11.51
CA GLY A 168 -16.84 -11.11 -12.71
C GLY A 168 -15.62 -10.95 -13.62
N LEU A 169 -14.64 -10.12 -13.24
CA LEU A 169 -13.32 -10.04 -13.85
C LEU A 169 -12.29 -10.60 -12.85
N PRO A 170 -11.93 -11.90 -12.91
CA PRO A 170 -11.25 -12.59 -11.81
C PRO A 170 -9.96 -11.92 -11.31
N ALA A 171 -9.11 -11.45 -12.22
CA ALA A 171 -7.85 -10.78 -11.86
C ALA A 171 -8.09 -9.46 -11.12
N HIS A 172 -9.02 -8.65 -11.63
CA HIS A 172 -9.36 -7.34 -11.07
C HIS A 172 -10.12 -7.44 -9.75
N GLU A 173 -11.01 -8.43 -9.63
CA GLU A 173 -11.72 -8.73 -8.39
C GLU A 173 -10.77 -9.22 -7.30
N ALA A 174 -9.80 -10.08 -7.65
CA ALA A 174 -8.77 -10.54 -6.72
C ALA A 174 -7.85 -9.40 -6.24
N ALA A 175 -7.44 -8.50 -7.15
CA ALA A 175 -6.67 -7.31 -6.81
C ALA A 175 -7.46 -6.40 -5.86
N ARG A 176 -8.71 -6.09 -6.19
CA ARG A 176 -9.63 -5.28 -5.36
C ARG A 176 -9.77 -5.85 -3.95
N ALA A 177 -10.09 -7.14 -3.82
CA ALA A 177 -10.30 -7.78 -2.53
C ALA A 177 -9.02 -7.80 -1.66
N SER A 178 -7.86 -7.98 -2.29
CA SER A 178 -6.57 -8.02 -1.58
C SER A 178 -6.13 -6.62 -1.14
N ALA A 179 -6.40 -5.59 -1.95
CA ALA A 179 -6.19 -4.19 -1.59
C ALA A 179 -7.05 -3.78 -0.39
N ALA A 180 -8.35 -4.14 -0.41
CA ALA A 180 -9.26 -3.90 0.71
C ALA A 180 -8.74 -4.57 2.00
N THR A 181 -8.23 -5.80 1.90
CA THR A 181 -7.65 -6.53 3.03
C THR A 181 -6.44 -5.78 3.60
N VAL A 182 -5.51 -5.32 2.76
CA VAL A 182 -4.35 -4.53 3.21
C VAL A 182 -4.81 -3.24 3.89
N LYS A 183 -5.75 -2.51 3.28
CA LYS A 183 -6.25 -1.25 3.85
C LYS A 183 -6.85 -1.45 5.25
N THR A 184 -7.63 -2.51 5.47
CA THR A 184 -8.22 -2.80 6.80
C THR A 184 -7.19 -3.11 7.88
N LYS A 185 -5.96 -3.50 7.48
CA LYS A 185 -4.86 -3.81 8.39
C LYS A 185 -3.99 -2.60 8.71
N ILE A 186 -4.12 -1.50 7.98
CA ILE A 186 -3.41 -0.25 8.26
C ILE A 186 -4.27 0.55 9.23
N LYS A 187 -3.78 0.74 10.46
CA LYS A 187 -4.50 1.46 11.52
C LYS A 187 -3.75 2.72 11.95
N PRO A 188 -3.75 3.77 11.12
CA PRO A 188 -2.92 4.95 11.34
C PRO A 188 -3.33 5.73 12.60
N ASP A 189 -4.57 5.60 13.04
CA ASP A 189 -5.12 6.34 14.19
C ASP A 189 -5.02 5.60 15.53
N GLU A 190 -4.69 4.30 15.53
CA GLU A 190 -4.67 3.48 16.76
C GLU A 190 -3.38 3.70 17.58
N TYR A 191 -2.24 4.02 16.94
CA TYR A 191 -0.97 4.27 17.63
C TYR A 191 -0.41 5.64 17.29
N LYS A 192 -0.96 6.68 17.93
CA LYS A 192 -0.41 8.03 17.79
C LYS A 192 1.01 8.07 18.38
N PRO A 193 2.01 8.54 17.61
CA PRO A 193 3.37 8.66 18.12
C PRO A 193 3.41 9.67 19.27
N VAL A 194 4.18 9.36 20.32
CA VAL A 194 4.49 10.29 21.40
C VAL A 194 5.82 10.94 21.08
N GLY A 195 5.78 12.04 20.32
CA GLY A 195 6.97 12.78 19.90
C GLY A 195 7.34 13.94 20.81
N SER A 196 6.39 14.38 21.64
CA SER A 196 6.51 15.56 22.49
C SER A 196 5.86 15.35 23.87
N ILE A 197 6.11 16.31 24.76
CA ILE A 197 5.46 16.36 26.08
C ILE A 197 3.97 16.65 25.94
N GLU A 198 3.58 17.43 24.93
CA GLU A 198 2.21 17.74 24.57
C GLU A 198 1.45 16.47 24.15
N ASP A 199 2.09 15.57 23.38
CA ASP A 199 1.50 14.28 23.00
C ASP A 199 1.27 13.40 24.24
N LEU A 200 2.27 13.31 25.11
CA LEU A 200 2.15 12.56 26.36
C LEU A 200 1.04 13.15 27.23
N ARG A 201 0.96 14.48 27.32
CA ARG A 201 -0.12 15.17 28.05
C ARG A 201 -1.47 14.82 27.47
N ALA A 202 -1.63 14.89 26.15
CA ALA A 202 -2.88 14.58 25.46
C ALA A 202 -3.36 13.15 25.77
N ILE A 203 -2.45 12.17 25.76
CA ILE A 203 -2.77 10.77 26.11
C ILE A 203 -3.22 10.64 27.56
N LEU A 204 -2.48 11.25 28.49
CA LEU A 204 -2.80 11.15 29.92
C LEU A 204 -4.15 11.78 30.26
N ILE A 205 -4.48 12.92 29.64
CA ILE A 205 -5.70 13.67 29.98
C ILE A 205 -6.94 13.25 29.18
N ALA A 206 -6.79 12.38 28.17
CA ALA A 206 -7.87 11.95 27.28
C ALA A 206 -9.14 11.53 28.03
N ASN A 207 -10.30 11.89 27.48
CA ASN A 207 -11.61 11.50 27.99
C ASN A 207 -12.53 11.08 26.82
N PRO A 208 -12.89 9.78 26.70
CA PRO A 208 -12.53 8.67 27.59
C PRO A 208 -11.01 8.37 27.61
N ALA A 209 -10.55 7.67 28.64
CA ALA A 209 -9.13 7.30 28.76
C ALA A 209 -8.70 6.37 27.62
N ASP A 210 -7.45 6.51 27.20
CA ASP A 210 -6.84 5.63 26.21
C ASP A 210 -6.85 4.16 26.68
N LYS A 211 -7.31 3.25 25.82
CA LYS A 211 -7.47 1.82 26.18
C LYS A 211 -6.13 1.14 26.48
N THR A 212 -5.07 1.53 25.77
CA THR A 212 -3.72 1.01 25.97
C THR A 212 -3.18 1.49 27.32
N MET A 213 -3.43 2.75 27.69
CA MET A 213 -3.11 3.29 29.01
C MET A 213 -3.84 2.53 30.13
N LEU A 214 -5.14 2.24 29.97
CA LEU A 214 -5.89 1.47 30.96
C LEU A 214 -5.35 0.04 31.11
N THR A 215 -4.97 -0.60 29.99
CA THR A 215 -4.32 -1.91 30.01
C THR A 215 -2.98 -1.85 30.74
N ALA A 216 -2.15 -0.85 30.41
CA ALA A 216 -0.86 -0.63 31.06
C ALA A 216 -0.98 -0.44 32.57
N ILE A 217 -2.01 0.28 33.04
CA ILE A 217 -2.30 0.42 34.47
C ILE A 217 -2.59 -0.94 35.10
N LYS A 218 -3.42 -1.76 34.46
CA LYS A 218 -3.76 -3.10 34.99
C LYS A 218 -2.53 -4.01 35.09
N VAL A 219 -1.61 -3.91 34.12
CA VAL A 219 -0.32 -4.61 34.12
C VAL A 219 0.62 -4.08 35.21
N ALA A 220 0.91 -2.77 35.21
CA ALA A 220 1.85 -2.14 36.13
C ALA A 220 1.42 -2.22 37.60
N THR A 221 0.12 -2.38 37.87
CA THR A 221 -0.42 -2.59 39.22
C THR A 221 -0.54 -4.07 39.61
N ASN A 222 -0.06 -5.00 38.78
CA ASN A 222 -0.18 -6.46 38.97
C ASN A 222 -1.62 -6.96 39.14
N ARG A 223 -2.60 -6.27 38.53
CA ARG A 223 -4.03 -6.60 38.62
C ARG A 223 -4.56 -7.36 37.41
N ILE A 224 -3.69 -7.89 36.56
CA ILE A 224 -4.08 -8.63 35.33
C ILE A 224 -5.05 -9.78 35.64
N LYS A 225 -4.80 -10.54 36.71
CA LYS A 225 -5.62 -11.69 37.12
C LYS A 225 -6.87 -11.31 37.91
N ASP A 226 -7.02 -10.04 38.28
CA ASP A 226 -8.18 -9.54 38.99
C ASP A 226 -9.30 -9.23 37.98
N ILE A 227 -10.28 -10.13 37.91
CA ILE A 227 -11.44 -10.02 37.02
C ILE A 227 -12.40 -8.92 37.51
N SER A 228 -12.41 -8.63 38.82
CA SER A 228 -13.27 -7.59 39.40
C SER A 228 -12.74 -6.18 39.15
N TYR A 229 -11.45 -6.05 38.84
CA TYR A 229 -10.82 -4.77 38.56
C TYR A 229 -10.91 -4.39 37.07
N THR A 230 -11.71 -3.36 36.82
CA THR A 230 -11.76 -2.66 35.53
C THR A 230 -11.08 -1.31 35.67
N PRO A 231 -9.90 -1.10 35.05
CA PRO A 231 -9.22 0.20 35.07
C PRO A 231 -10.08 1.26 34.38
N ALA A 232 -10.14 2.46 34.96
CA ALA A 232 -10.92 3.58 34.47
C ALA A 232 -10.09 4.87 34.46
N ARG A 233 -10.67 5.94 33.92
CA ARG A 233 -10.03 7.27 33.86
C ARG A 233 -9.52 7.75 35.23
N LYS A 234 -10.27 7.46 36.30
CA LYS A 234 -9.88 7.79 37.68
C LYS A 234 -8.59 7.10 38.13
N ASP A 235 -8.26 5.94 37.57
CA ASP A 235 -6.98 5.29 37.85
C ASP A 235 -5.81 6.04 37.20
N VAL A 236 -6.00 6.58 36.00
CA VAL A 236 -5.03 7.47 35.33
C VAL A 236 -4.81 8.72 36.18
N GLU A 237 -5.88 9.38 36.60
CA GLU A 237 -5.86 10.55 37.50
C GLU A 237 -5.07 10.26 38.79
N ARG A 238 -5.38 9.13 39.45
CA ARG A 238 -4.73 8.72 40.69
C ARG A 238 -3.24 8.44 40.50
N ILE A 239 -2.86 7.72 39.44
CA ILE A 239 -1.46 7.32 39.19
C ILE A 239 -0.62 8.55 38.85
N PHE A 240 -1.11 9.40 37.96
CA PHE A 240 -0.37 10.58 37.47
C PHE A 240 -0.62 11.85 38.31
N GLY A 241 -1.45 11.77 39.34
CA GLY A 241 -1.57 12.78 40.40
C GLY A 241 -2.34 14.03 39.99
N PHE A 242 -3.39 13.91 39.17
CA PHE A 242 -4.17 15.05 38.70
C PHE A 242 -5.68 14.74 38.73
N THR A 243 -6.53 15.77 38.77
CA THR A 243 -7.99 15.61 38.83
C THR A 243 -8.65 16.52 37.80
N GLY A 244 -9.33 15.96 36.80
CA GLY A 244 -10.16 16.69 35.82
C GLY A 244 -9.43 17.72 34.96
N LYS A 245 -8.94 18.82 35.54
CA LYS A 245 -8.40 19.99 34.83
C LYS A 245 -7.00 19.73 34.24
N HIS A 246 -6.87 20.16 32.99
CA HIS A 246 -5.98 19.65 31.97
C HIS A 246 -4.58 20.30 31.90
N GLU A 247 -4.29 21.29 32.76
CA GLU A 247 -3.09 22.12 32.62
C GLU A 247 -1.92 21.67 33.51
N ASN A 248 -2.18 20.88 34.54
CA ASN A 248 -1.22 20.58 35.59
C ASN A 248 -1.16 19.08 35.91
N VAL A 249 -0.51 18.30 35.05
CA VAL A 249 -0.11 16.92 35.39
C VAL A 249 1.23 17.00 36.15
N PRO A 250 1.28 16.78 37.48
CA PRO A 250 2.51 16.98 38.26
C PRO A 250 3.65 16.10 37.77
N PHE A 251 3.34 14.88 37.31
CA PHE A 251 4.31 13.98 36.71
C PHE A 251 5.05 14.59 35.50
N ILE A 252 4.34 15.30 34.60
CA ILE A 252 4.98 15.97 33.46
C ILE A 252 5.94 17.07 33.93
N LYS A 253 5.53 17.87 34.93
CA LYS A 253 6.41 18.89 35.52
C LYS A 253 7.65 18.27 36.18
N SER A 254 7.52 17.08 36.75
CA SER A 254 8.63 16.34 37.33
C SER A 254 9.58 15.83 36.25
N LEU A 255 9.07 15.37 35.09
CA LEU A 255 9.90 14.99 33.94
C LEU A 255 10.73 16.16 33.40
N ASP A 256 10.14 17.34 33.25
CA ASP A 256 10.85 18.56 32.80
C ASP A 256 12.00 18.95 33.73
N LYS A 257 11.85 18.69 35.02
CA LYS A 257 12.84 19.00 36.05
C LYS A 257 13.83 17.87 36.27
N TYR A 258 13.55 16.67 35.77
CA TYR A 258 14.38 15.50 35.97
C TYR A 258 15.60 15.62 35.06
N LYS A 259 16.70 16.15 35.61
CA LYS A 259 18.01 16.04 34.98
C LYS A 259 18.44 14.59 35.09
N VAL A 260 18.51 13.88 33.96
CA VAL A 260 19.18 12.56 33.92
C VAL A 260 20.65 12.81 34.27
N PRO A 261 21.16 12.32 35.41
CA PRO A 261 22.58 12.37 35.68
C PRO A 261 23.23 11.47 34.64
N ILE A 262 23.91 12.06 33.69
CA ILE A 262 24.80 11.33 32.80
C ILE A 262 25.94 10.86 33.70
N GLN A 263 25.90 9.60 34.15
CA GLN A 263 27.07 9.00 34.77
C GLN A 263 28.16 8.97 33.69
N GLU A 264 29.16 9.84 33.84
CA GLU A 264 30.31 9.95 32.92
C GLU A 264 31.17 8.67 32.90
N ASP A 265 30.96 7.75 33.85
CA ASP A 265 31.79 6.57 34.08
C ASP A 265 31.60 5.43 33.07
N SER A 266 30.60 5.48 32.19
CA SER A 266 30.43 4.45 31.16
C SER A 266 30.23 5.03 29.77
N LYS A 267 31.23 5.74 29.25
CA LYS A 267 31.32 6.04 27.80
C LYS A 267 31.16 4.78 26.92
N THR A 268 31.46 3.59 27.45
CA THR A 268 31.30 2.31 26.76
C THR A 268 29.86 1.80 26.79
N GLU A 269 29.16 1.80 27.94
CA GLU A 269 27.74 1.42 28.01
C GLU A 269 26.81 2.50 27.45
N GLN A 270 27.19 3.77 27.48
CA GLN A 270 26.51 4.84 26.73
C GLN A 270 26.68 4.66 25.24
N ARG A 271 27.87 4.23 24.78
CA ARG A 271 28.01 3.78 23.41
C ARG A 271 27.07 2.64 23.18
N GLU A 272 26.98 1.63 24.03
CA GLU A 272 26.07 0.50 23.83
C GLU A 272 24.58 0.87 23.95
N GLN A 273 24.14 1.79 24.82
CA GLN A 273 22.73 2.19 24.96
C GLN A 273 22.33 3.18 23.87
N THR A 274 23.19 4.14 23.54
CA THR A 274 23.01 5.02 22.39
C THR A 274 23.20 4.25 21.09
N GLU A 275 24.07 3.24 21.05
CA GLU A 275 24.19 2.27 19.96
C GLU A 275 23.05 1.29 19.97
N VAL A 276 22.37 0.98 21.07
CA VAL A 276 21.17 0.14 21.11
C VAL A 276 19.98 0.95 20.62
N MET A 277 19.82 2.21 21.02
CA MET A 277 18.84 3.12 20.40
C MET A 277 19.18 3.37 18.93
N LYS A 278 20.43 3.68 18.60
CA LYS A 278 20.89 3.78 17.20
C LYS A 278 20.85 2.44 16.49
N LEU A 279 20.98 1.28 17.13
CA LEU A 279 20.84 -0.07 16.56
C LEU A 279 19.38 -0.38 16.41
N THR A 280 18.48 0.17 17.21
CA THR A 280 17.03 0.01 17.06
C THR A 280 16.59 0.85 15.89
N GLU A 281 17.00 2.13 15.82
CA GLU A 281 16.89 3.01 14.67
C GLU A 281 17.55 2.38 13.41
N THR A 282 18.77 1.87 13.52
CA THR A 282 19.54 1.28 12.41
C THR A 282 19.04 -0.12 12.06
N LYS A 283 18.46 -0.90 12.98
CA LYS A 283 17.77 -2.16 12.68
C LYS A 283 16.43 -1.87 12.02
N PHE A 284 15.71 -0.82 12.40
CA PHE A 284 14.55 -0.33 11.65
C PHE A 284 14.96 0.11 10.25
N GLN A 285 16.02 0.91 10.09
CA GLN A 285 16.52 1.36 8.79
C GLN A 285 17.15 0.22 7.98
N LYS A 286 17.82 -0.77 8.61
CA LYS A 286 18.36 -1.97 7.94
C LYS A 286 17.27 -2.98 7.62
N ALA A 287 16.21 -3.09 8.41
CA ALA A 287 15.04 -3.91 8.10
C ALA A 287 14.31 -3.29 6.91
N LYS A 288 14.13 -1.97 6.91
CA LYS A 288 13.64 -1.18 5.77
C LYS A 288 14.52 -1.36 4.53
N LYS A 289 15.84 -1.26 4.66
CA LYS A 289 16.81 -1.51 3.57
C LYS A 289 16.88 -2.99 3.15
N LYS A 290 16.73 -3.97 4.04
CA LYS A 290 16.71 -5.41 3.72
C LYS A 290 15.40 -5.81 3.05
N GLN A 291 14.28 -5.21 3.42
CA GLN A 291 13.02 -5.33 2.68
C GLN A 291 13.20 -4.74 1.28
N LEU A 292 13.69 -3.50 1.16
CA LEU A 292 14.00 -2.85 -0.12
C LEU A 292 15.00 -3.67 -0.99
N ALA A 293 16.02 -4.27 -0.38
CA ALA A 293 17.01 -5.08 -1.09
C ALA A 293 16.52 -6.49 -1.45
N LYS A 294 15.61 -7.08 -0.65
CA LYS A 294 14.93 -8.34 -1.02
C LYS A 294 13.93 -8.13 -2.15
N THR A 295 13.29 -6.96 -2.23
CA THR A 295 12.43 -6.57 -3.36
C THR A 295 13.24 -6.08 -4.58
N SER A 296 14.51 -5.69 -4.43
CA SER A 296 15.37 -5.31 -5.56
C SER A 296 16.22 -6.46 -6.14
N ASN A 297 16.42 -7.57 -5.40
CA ASN A 297 17.30 -8.67 -5.81
C ASN A 297 16.58 -9.89 -6.42
N SER A 298 15.28 -9.82 -6.70
CA SER A 298 14.62 -10.83 -7.55
C SER A 298 14.49 -10.34 -8.99
N SER A 299 15.62 -10.04 -9.63
CA SER A 299 15.73 -10.17 -11.09
C SER A 299 16.62 -11.36 -11.38
N PRO A 300 16.11 -12.44 -11.98
CA PRO A 300 16.95 -13.53 -12.47
C PRO A 300 17.84 -12.98 -13.59
N LYS A 301 19.11 -12.72 -13.30
CA LYS A 301 20.16 -12.79 -14.32
C LYS A 301 20.28 -14.24 -14.74
N HIS A 302 19.59 -14.63 -15.80
CA HIS A 302 20.04 -15.71 -16.67
C HIS A 302 19.44 -15.56 -18.07
N LEU A 303 20.26 -15.91 -19.07
CA LEU A 303 20.03 -15.90 -20.52
C LEU A 303 20.31 -14.59 -21.26
N ARG A 304 21.59 -14.16 -21.19
CA ARG A 304 22.33 -13.83 -22.41
C ARG A 304 23.47 -14.84 -22.56
N GLU A 305 23.21 -15.90 -23.31
CA GLU A 305 24.23 -16.69 -24.01
C GLU A 305 23.51 -17.68 -24.93
N HIS A 306 23.37 -17.30 -26.20
CA HIS A 306 23.40 -18.16 -27.39
C HIS A 306 23.06 -17.31 -28.62
N ARG A 307 24.05 -16.56 -29.11
CA ARG A 307 24.10 -16.12 -30.51
C ARG A 307 25.55 -15.94 -30.97
N GLN A 308 26.16 -17.08 -31.26
CA GLN A 308 27.39 -17.39 -32.02
C GLN A 308 27.61 -18.86 -31.62
N GLU A 309 27.49 -19.87 -32.46
CA GLU A 309 28.06 -20.09 -33.78
C GLU A 309 27.12 -21.00 -34.58
N ASN A 310 26.93 -20.72 -35.87
CA ASN A 310 26.80 -21.75 -36.89
C ASN A 310 26.88 -21.09 -38.26
N ASN A 311 28.12 -20.79 -38.66
CA ASN A 311 28.46 -20.68 -40.06
C ASN A 311 29.97 -20.95 -40.23
N ARG A 312 30.36 -22.22 -40.38
CA ARG A 312 31.40 -22.71 -41.32
C ARG A 312 31.70 -24.21 -41.10
N GLY A 313 31.35 -25.00 -42.11
CA GLY A 313 32.31 -25.87 -42.82
C GLY A 313 32.64 -27.24 -42.25
N TYR A 314 32.02 -28.27 -42.84
CA TYR A 314 32.63 -29.54 -43.29
C TYR A 314 31.92 -29.81 -44.64
N LEU A 315 32.52 -29.90 -45.85
CA LEU A 315 33.75 -30.57 -46.31
C LEU A 315 33.83 -32.03 -45.83
N HIS A 316 32.96 -32.88 -46.39
CA HIS A 316 33.34 -33.92 -47.35
C HIS A 316 32.12 -34.38 -48.16
#